data_AF-A0A519VNY3-F1
#
_entry.id   AF-A0A519VNY3-F1
#
_cell.length_a   1.000
_cell.length_b   1.000
_cell.length_c   1.000
_cell.angle_alpha   90.00
_cell.angle_beta   90.00
_cell.angle_gamma   90.00
#
_symmetry.space_group_name_H-M   'P 1'
#
loop_
_entity.id
_entity.type
_entity.pdbx_description
1 polymer ?
#
loop_
_entity_poly.entity_id
_entity_poly.type
_entity_poly.pdbx_seq_one_letter_code
_entity_poly.pdbx_strand_id
1 'polypeptide(L)'
;KVPQVFIPYKEVLDVYNMGLKVPDDVTLMWTDDNYGYIRHFPTEAERNRKGGNGIYYHISYWGRPHDYLWLSTNHPAQIYTQMKLAYDKGAKDMWILNVGDIKPGEYLTELFLDMAWNIDSIEDNKKGLDQHLKTWLTREFGQPYAADLLAVMNEYYRLAYIRKPEFMGNTRTEETDPKFKEVTDLPWSEQEIKNRIADYDKISEKVVQLSKAIPADKQNAWFELIEYPVRGAAELNRKLLYAQLARHGRANWSQSDAAYDAIEKLTTKYTTLANGKWKNMMDFKPRNLAVFQKLPQVKSATPLKTFQDPFATFNGNQFVKFEGTKPVSHGLGHQSGAVSIKKGDHAVYEFNSPAKDSIRVEVALAPNLPVEGKLIRFEIKIDDQAPKIVDYHTSDRNEEWKINVLTNQAKRMIVTSLNNKQRKHSITIK
;
A
#
# COMPACT_ATOMS: atom_id res chain seq x y z
N LYS A 1 -37.10 9.85 16.30
CA LYS A 1 -36.27 9.42 15.15
C LYS A 1 -35.00 8.82 15.72
N VAL A 2 -34.57 7.63 15.26
CA VAL A 2 -33.39 6.92 15.77
C VAL A 2 -32.41 6.74 14.61
N PRO A 3 -31.13 7.13 14.73
CA PRO A 3 -30.13 6.86 13.69
C PRO A 3 -29.84 5.36 13.63
N GLN A 4 -29.77 4.82 12.41
CA GLN A 4 -29.59 3.40 12.15
C GLN A 4 -28.56 3.22 11.03
N VAL A 5 -27.75 2.17 11.11
CA VAL A 5 -26.76 1.83 10.09
C VAL A 5 -26.82 0.35 9.76
N PHE A 6 -26.71 0.03 8.47
CA PHE A 6 -26.56 -1.32 7.95
C PHE A 6 -25.22 -1.44 7.24
N ILE A 7 -24.46 -2.49 7.59
CA ILE A 7 -23.08 -2.69 7.14
C ILE A 7 -23.03 -3.99 6.33
N PRO A 8 -23.14 -3.94 4.99
CA PRO A 8 -22.99 -5.10 4.12
C PRO A 8 -21.51 -5.53 4.02
N TYR A 9 -20.93 -5.96 5.14
CA TYR A 9 -19.54 -6.39 5.22
C TYR A 9 -19.38 -7.85 4.80
N LYS A 10 -18.29 -8.15 4.09
CA LYS A 10 -17.93 -9.52 3.66
C LYS A 10 -19.07 -10.18 2.85
N GLU A 11 -19.59 -11.31 3.29
CA GLU A 11 -20.65 -12.08 2.63
C GLU A 11 -22.00 -11.34 2.61
N VAL A 12 -22.23 -10.41 3.53
CA VAL A 12 -23.49 -9.65 3.60
C VAL A 12 -23.64 -8.72 2.40
N LEU A 13 -22.54 -8.31 1.75
CA LEU A 13 -22.59 -7.57 0.49
C LEU A 13 -23.26 -8.36 -0.62
N ASP A 14 -23.02 -9.67 -0.68
CA ASP A 14 -23.64 -10.52 -1.68
C ASP A 14 -25.15 -10.65 -1.41
N VAL A 15 -25.54 -10.79 -0.14
CA VAL A 15 -26.96 -10.81 0.28
C VAL A 15 -27.65 -9.49 -0.05
N TYR A 16 -26.98 -8.36 0.16
CA TYR A 16 -27.48 -7.05 -0.26
C TYR A 16 -27.70 -6.99 -1.78
N ASN A 17 -26.71 -7.43 -2.56
CA ASN A 17 -26.76 -7.48 -4.02
C ASN A 17 -27.82 -8.45 -4.57
N MET A 18 -28.25 -9.46 -3.79
CA MET A 18 -29.36 -10.35 -4.12
C MET A 18 -30.74 -9.70 -3.93
N GLY A 19 -30.80 -8.44 -3.48
CA GLY A 19 -32.03 -7.65 -3.41
C GLY A 19 -32.63 -7.53 -2.00
N LEU A 20 -31.83 -7.75 -0.95
CA LEU A 20 -32.23 -7.45 0.44
C LEU A 20 -32.80 -6.04 0.54
N LYS A 21 -33.95 -5.91 1.19
CA LYS A 21 -34.61 -4.61 1.39
C LYS A 21 -34.15 -3.98 2.70
N VAL A 22 -33.48 -2.83 2.59
CA VAL A 22 -33.07 -2.01 3.72
C VAL A 22 -33.96 -0.76 3.77
N PRO A 23 -34.63 -0.46 4.91
CA PRO A 23 -35.48 0.73 5.04
C PRO A 23 -34.73 2.01 4.64
N ASP A 24 -35.42 2.92 3.95
CA ASP A 24 -34.77 4.06 3.26
C ASP A 24 -34.02 5.04 4.18
N ASP A 25 -34.44 5.13 5.45
CA ASP A 25 -33.83 5.98 6.47
C ASP A 25 -32.58 5.39 7.14
N VAL A 26 -32.25 4.13 6.85
CA VAL A 26 -31.04 3.45 7.36
C VAL A 26 -29.84 3.78 6.45
N THR A 27 -28.77 4.29 7.05
CA THR A 27 -27.50 4.55 6.36
C THR A 27 -26.89 3.24 5.86
N LEU A 28 -26.46 3.21 4.59
CA LEU A 28 -25.68 2.10 4.05
C LEU A 28 -24.19 2.39 4.25
N MET A 29 -23.49 1.59 5.06
CA MET A 29 -22.07 1.76 5.30
C MET A 29 -21.26 0.73 4.52
N TRP A 30 -20.68 1.17 3.41
CA TRP A 30 -19.85 0.35 2.54
C TRP A 30 -18.49 0.08 3.17
N THR A 31 -17.82 -0.97 2.75
CA THR A 31 -16.54 -1.36 3.33
C THR A 31 -15.44 -1.42 2.30
N ASP A 32 -14.21 -1.22 2.75
CA ASP A 32 -13.05 -1.71 2.01
C ASP A 32 -12.96 -3.24 2.03
N ASP A 33 -11.95 -3.75 1.33
CA ASP A 33 -11.56 -5.15 1.27
C ASP A 33 -10.63 -5.55 2.42
N ASN A 34 -10.60 -4.76 3.50
CA ASN A 34 -9.69 -4.85 4.63
C ASN A 34 -8.25 -4.44 4.35
N TYR A 35 -7.88 -4.08 3.12
CA TYR A 35 -6.53 -3.63 2.74
C TYR A 35 -6.55 -2.22 2.16
N GLY A 36 -7.64 -1.48 2.39
CA GLY A 36 -7.80 -0.11 1.93
C GLY A 36 -8.21 0.01 0.46
N TYR A 37 -8.91 -0.98 -0.13
CA TYR A 37 -9.58 -0.81 -1.42
C TYR A 37 -11.10 -0.96 -1.26
N ILE A 38 -11.85 0.11 -1.49
CA ILE A 38 -13.31 0.17 -1.28
C ILE A 38 -14.03 -0.79 -2.25
N ARG A 39 -14.88 -1.68 -1.70
CA ARG A 39 -15.53 -2.76 -2.46
C ARG A 39 -16.76 -2.31 -3.24
N HIS A 40 -17.47 -1.31 -2.75
CA HIS A 40 -18.69 -0.79 -3.36
C HIS A 40 -18.77 0.71 -3.15
N PHE A 41 -19.10 1.43 -4.22
CA PHE A 41 -19.42 2.84 -4.17
C PHE A 41 -20.91 3.02 -4.42
N PRO A 42 -21.58 3.97 -3.76
CA PRO A 42 -23.01 4.18 -3.93
C PRO A 42 -23.40 4.35 -5.41
N THR A 43 -24.32 3.53 -5.88
CA THR A 43 -25.03 3.73 -7.15
C THR A 43 -25.89 4.99 -7.08
N GLU A 44 -26.41 5.44 -8.23
CA GLU A 44 -27.33 6.58 -8.25
C GLU A 44 -28.57 6.35 -7.36
N ALA A 45 -29.15 5.16 -7.38
CA ALA A 45 -30.28 4.81 -6.53
C ALA A 45 -29.91 4.85 -5.04
N GLU A 46 -28.74 4.35 -4.67
CA GLU A 46 -28.27 4.34 -3.28
C GLU A 46 -27.90 5.73 -2.78
N ARG A 47 -27.34 6.60 -3.64
CA ARG A 47 -27.09 8.01 -3.32
C ARG A 47 -28.37 8.79 -2.99
N ASN A 48 -29.48 8.42 -3.61
CA ASN A 48 -30.76 9.11 -3.43
C ASN A 48 -31.55 8.65 -2.19
N ARG A 49 -31.03 7.68 -1.42
CA ARG A 49 -31.67 7.20 -0.19
C ARG A 49 -31.58 8.25 0.92
N LYS A 50 -32.64 8.37 1.73
CA LYS A 50 -32.69 9.34 2.84
C LYS A 50 -31.65 9.10 3.93
N GLY A 51 -31.31 7.85 4.20
CA GLY A 51 -30.31 7.47 5.19
C GLY A 51 -28.87 7.76 4.79
N GLY A 52 -28.62 8.10 3.51
CA GLY A 52 -27.28 8.39 3.03
C GLY A 52 -26.35 7.18 2.99
N ASN A 53 -25.07 7.45 2.81
CA ASN A 53 -24.03 6.45 2.59
C ASN A 53 -22.76 6.75 3.41
N GLY A 54 -22.16 5.71 3.95
CA GLY A 54 -20.94 5.78 4.75
C GLY A 54 -19.85 4.81 4.29
N ILE A 55 -18.68 4.90 4.92
CA ILE A 55 -17.52 4.04 4.68
C ILE A 55 -16.97 3.50 6.00
N TYR A 56 -16.72 2.20 6.06
CA TYR A 56 -15.89 1.53 7.04
C TYR A 56 -14.56 1.11 6.39
N TYR A 57 -13.45 1.70 6.85
CA TYR A 57 -12.12 1.57 6.24
C TYR A 57 -11.09 0.98 7.23
N HIS A 58 -10.04 0.32 6.74
CA HIS A 58 -9.02 -0.29 7.60
C HIS A 58 -7.62 0.33 7.43
N ILE A 59 -6.96 0.62 8.57
CA ILE A 59 -5.50 0.81 8.67
C ILE A 59 -4.85 -0.23 9.60
N SER A 60 -5.63 -1.21 10.07
CA SER A 60 -5.21 -2.38 10.82
C SER A 60 -6.17 -3.52 10.51
N TYR A 61 -5.66 -4.75 10.34
CA TYR A 61 -6.52 -5.91 10.05
C TYR A 61 -5.92 -7.23 10.52
N TRP A 62 -6.79 -8.07 11.08
CA TRP A 62 -6.57 -9.49 11.29
C TRP A 62 -7.29 -10.26 10.19
N GLY A 63 -6.56 -11.04 9.41
CA GLY A 63 -7.17 -12.02 8.51
C GLY A 63 -6.41 -12.24 7.22
N ARG A 64 -7.07 -12.89 6.27
CA ARG A 64 -6.48 -13.27 4.98
C ARG A 64 -6.25 -12.09 4.04
N PRO A 65 -5.24 -12.17 3.14
CA PRO A 65 -4.24 -13.23 3.09
C PRO A 65 -3.21 -13.15 4.22
N HIS A 66 -3.04 -12.01 4.89
CA HIS A 66 -2.17 -11.90 6.05
C HIS A 66 -2.52 -10.69 6.91
N ASP A 67 -2.36 -10.84 8.22
CA ASP A 67 -2.56 -9.81 9.21
C ASP A 67 -1.57 -8.65 9.01
N TYR A 68 -2.00 -7.41 9.27
CA TYR A 68 -1.11 -6.27 9.45
C TYR A 68 -1.55 -5.51 10.72
N LEU A 69 -0.94 -5.90 11.83
CA LEU A 69 -1.34 -5.51 13.19
C LEU A 69 -0.19 -4.86 13.97
N TRP A 70 1.05 -4.94 13.48
CA TRP A 70 2.20 -4.47 14.25
C TRP A 70 2.48 -2.99 13.99
N LEU A 71 2.59 -2.60 12.72
CA LEU A 71 2.88 -1.22 12.33
C LEU A 71 1.78 -0.68 11.41
N SER A 72 1.44 0.60 11.59
CA SER A 72 0.49 1.28 10.71
C SER A 72 1.20 1.81 9.46
N THR A 73 1.01 1.10 8.35
CA THR A 73 1.82 1.26 7.13
C THR A 73 0.99 1.46 5.87
N ASN A 74 -0.30 1.75 5.99
CA ASN A 74 -1.12 2.07 4.81
C ASN A 74 -0.60 3.37 4.20
N HIS A 75 -0.49 3.41 2.87
CA HIS A 75 0.09 4.57 2.21
C HIS A 75 -0.88 5.75 2.31
N PRO A 76 -0.45 6.96 2.74
CA PRO A 76 -1.31 8.14 2.83
C PRO A 76 -2.08 8.44 1.54
N ALA A 77 -1.40 8.36 0.40
CA ALA A 77 -2.05 8.52 -0.91
C ALA A 77 -3.09 7.45 -1.25
N GLN A 78 -2.99 6.23 -0.72
CA GLN A 78 -4.02 5.19 -0.91
C GLN A 78 -5.28 5.58 -0.16
N ILE A 79 -5.15 5.92 1.13
CA ILE A 79 -6.26 6.40 1.97
C ILE A 79 -6.92 7.60 1.28
N TYR A 80 -6.11 8.59 0.88
CA TYR A 80 -6.61 9.80 0.26
C TYR A 80 -7.40 9.52 -1.02
N THR A 81 -6.82 8.78 -1.97
CA THR A 81 -7.47 8.51 -3.25
C THR A 81 -8.76 7.70 -3.11
N GLN A 82 -8.80 6.72 -2.21
CA GLN A 82 -10.00 5.91 -1.95
C GLN A 82 -11.10 6.72 -1.26
N MET A 83 -10.75 7.45 -0.20
CA MET A 83 -11.73 8.23 0.56
C MET A 83 -12.23 9.45 -0.21
N LYS A 84 -11.37 10.11 -1.01
CA LYS A 84 -11.78 11.17 -1.94
C LYS A 84 -12.75 10.64 -2.98
N LEU A 85 -12.47 9.49 -3.58
CA LEU A 85 -13.38 8.84 -4.51
C LEU A 85 -14.72 8.46 -3.86
N ALA A 86 -14.70 7.98 -2.61
CA ALA A 86 -15.90 7.66 -1.85
C ALA A 86 -16.76 8.91 -1.60
N TYR A 87 -16.12 10.00 -1.19
CA TYR A 87 -16.77 11.30 -1.02
C TYR A 87 -17.42 11.77 -2.33
N ASP A 88 -16.68 11.73 -3.44
CA ASP A 88 -17.16 12.17 -4.76
C ASP A 88 -18.30 11.28 -5.29
N LYS A 89 -18.33 10.01 -4.87
CA LYS A 89 -19.43 9.06 -5.15
C LYS A 89 -20.57 9.10 -4.14
N GLY A 90 -20.58 10.06 -3.22
CA GLY A 90 -21.72 10.36 -2.36
C GLY A 90 -21.75 9.61 -1.04
N ALA A 91 -20.68 8.92 -0.63
CA ALA A 91 -20.56 8.37 0.71
C ALA A 91 -20.03 9.43 1.67
N LYS A 92 -20.92 10.31 2.17
CA LYS A 92 -20.55 11.51 2.94
C LYS A 92 -21.07 11.53 4.37
N ASP A 93 -21.92 10.57 4.75
CA ASP A 93 -22.73 10.69 5.97
C ASP A 93 -22.06 10.08 7.21
N MET A 94 -21.25 9.03 7.04
CA MET A 94 -20.62 8.32 8.17
C MET A 94 -19.33 7.64 7.76
N TRP A 95 -18.18 8.09 8.29
CA TRP A 95 -16.88 7.46 8.06
C TRP A 95 -16.33 6.87 9.36
N ILE A 96 -15.96 5.59 9.33
CA ILE A 96 -15.41 4.85 10.47
C ILE A 96 -14.10 4.19 10.05
N LEU A 97 -13.06 4.34 10.89
CA LEU A 97 -11.73 3.79 10.66
C LEU A 97 -11.42 2.69 11.69
N ASN A 98 -11.05 1.51 11.22
CA ASN A 98 -10.42 0.51 12.06
C ASN A 98 -8.95 0.88 12.28
N VAL A 99 -8.64 1.28 13.52
CA VAL A 99 -7.32 1.77 13.94
C VAL A 99 -6.50 0.73 14.72
N GLY A 100 -7.01 -0.49 14.90
CA GLY A 100 -6.41 -1.46 15.82
C GLY A 100 -6.30 -0.88 17.23
N ASP A 101 -5.07 -0.85 17.76
CA ASP A 101 -4.76 -0.37 19.11
C ASP A 101 -4.57 1.16 19.22
N ILE A 102 -4.97 1.93 18.18
CA ILE A 102 -4.74 3.38 18.01
C ILE A 102 -3.27 3.69 17.70
N LYS A 103 -2.35 3.28 18.58
CA LYS A 103 -0.90 3.39 18.33
C LYS A 103 -0.42 2.13 17.59
N PRO A 104 0.49 2.23 16.59
CA PRO A 104 1.19 3.42 16.11
C PRO A 104 0.55 4.01 14.83
N GLY A 105 -0.78 4.18 14.79
CA GLY A 105 -1.54 4.68 13.64
C GLY A 105 -1.90 6.16 13.69
N GLU A 106 -1.20 6.97 14.48
CA GLU A 106 -1.56 8.35 14.81
C GLU A 106 -1.70 9.24 13.56
N TYR A 107 -0.70 9.26 12.67
CA TYR A 107 -0.74 10.10 11.47
C TYR A 107 -1.84 9.68 10.49
N LEU A 108 -2.03 8.37 10.27
CA LEU A 108 -3.05 7.88 9.34
C LEU A 108 -4.47 8.10 9.88
N THR A 109 -4.64 8.02 11.20
CA THR A 109 -5.89 8.36 11.87
C THR A 109 -6.21 9.84 11.72
N GLU A 110 -5.22 10.72 11.94
CA GLU A 110 -5.41 12.16 11.78
C GLU A 110 -5.72 12.54 10.33
N LEU A 111 -4.97 12.01 9.36
CA LEU A 111 -5.25 12.19 7.92
C LEU A 111 -6.70 11.82 7.58
N PHE A 112 -7.17 10.65 8.06
CA PHE A 112 -8.53 10.20 7.80
C PHE A 112 -9.58 11.14 8.40
N LEU A 113 -9.36 11.61 9.63
CA LEU A 113 -10.29 12.50 10.33
C LEU A 113 -10.28 13.91 9.74
N ASP A 114 -9.14 14.43 9.31
CA ASP A 114 -9.04 15.73 8.64
C ASP A 114 -9.75 15.70 7.28
N MET A 115 -9.62 14.60 6.54
CA MET A 115 -10.41 14.37 5.32
C MET A 115 -11.92 14.29 5.60
N ALA A 116 -12.32 13.62 6.68
CA ALA A 116 -13.73 13.51 7.08
C ALA A 116 -14.32 14.86 7.49
N TRP A 117 -13.52 15.70 8.16
CA TRP A 117 -13.91 17.03 8.58
C TRP A 117 -14.04 17.99 7.40
N ASN A 118 -13.02 18.03 6.53
CA ASN A 118 -13.01 18.85 5.34
C ASN A 118 -12.14 18.21 4.24
N ILE A 119 -12.81 17.52 3.31
CA ILE A 119 -12.14 16.82 2.21
C ILE A 119 -11.33 17.75 1.29
N ASP A 120 -11.72 19.03 1.20
CA ASP A 120 -11.08 20.02 0.33
C ASP A 120 -9.93 20.77 1.03
N SER A 121 -9.61 20.41 2.29
CA SER A 121 -8.47 20.98 3.03
C SER A 121 -7.11 20.49 2.51
N ILE A 122 -7.10 19.38 1.77
CA ILE A 122 -5.91 18.78 1.16
C ILE A 122 -6.04 18.96 -0.36
N GLU A 123 -5.05 19.61 -0.98
CA GLU A 123 -5.02 19.77 -2.44
C GLU A 123 -5.00 18.39 -3.13
N ASP A 124 -5.86 18.20 -4.15
CA ASP A 124 -6.07 16.91 -4.82
C ASP A 124 -4.92 16.50 -5.75
N ASN A 125 -3.72 16.37 -5.18
CA ASN A 125 -2.50 15.92 -5.82
C ASN A 125 -1.42 15.56 -4.78
N LYS A 126 -0.25 15.11 -5.26
CA LYS A 126 0.89 14.77 -4.42
C LYS A 126 1.33 15.91 -3.50
N LYS A 127 1.31 17.16 -3.98
CA LYS A 127 1.79 18.32 -3.21
C LYS A 127 0.89 18.58 -2.01
N GLY A 128 -0.42 18.43 -2.15
CA GLY A 128 -1.37 18.54 -1.02
C GLY A 128 -1.07 17.52 0.08
N LEU A 129 -0.86 16.25 -0.31
CA LEU A 129 -0.52 15.19 0.64
C LEU A 129 0.85 15.38 1.30
N ASP A 130 1.86 15.78 0.53
CA ASP A 130 3.18 16.12 1.06
C ASP A 130 3.07 17.29 2.06
N GLN A 131 2.24 18.29 1.76
CA GLN A 131 2.03 19.44 2.63
C GLN A 131 1.30 19.06 3.92
N HIS A 132 0.30 18.17 3.85
CA HIS A 132 -0.38 17.65 5.04
C HIS A 132 0.62 16.94 5.97
N LEU A 133 1.40 15.98 5.43
CA LEU A 133 2.42 15.26 6.19
C LEU A 133 3.49 16.21 6.75
N LYS A 134 3.97 17.16 5.95
CA LYS A 134 4.96 18.14 6.38
C LYS A 134 4.43 19.03 7.51
N THR A 135 3.15 19.43 7.44
CA THR A 135 2.50 20.26 8.47
C THR A 135 2.44 19.51 9.79
N TRP A 136 2.02 18.23 9.74
CA TRP A 136 2.02 17.35 10.90
C TRP A 136 3.42 17.20 11.52
N LEU A 137 4.43 16.87 10.70
CA LEU A 137 5.81 16.73 11.15
C LEU A 137 6.40 18.04 11.73
N THR A 138 6.03 19.17 11.14
CA THR A 138 6.42 20.50 11.64
C THR A 138 5.80 20.79 12.99
N ARG A 139 4.52 20.44 13.18
CA ARG A 139 3.83 20.60 14.47
C ARG A 139 4.49 19.75 15.55
N GLU A 140 4.73 18.48 15.26
CA GLU A 140 5.29 17.55 16.25
C GLU A 140 6.75 17.85 16.59
N PHE A 141 7.61 18.10 15.59
CA PHE A 141 9.06 18.15 15.80
C PHE A 141 9.70 19.51 15.52
N GLY A 142 9.03 20.39 14.80
CA GLY A 142 9.51 21.73 14.46
C GLY A 142 10.03 21.84 13.02
N GLN A 143 10.03 23.07 12.51
CA GLN A 143 10.40 23.41 11.13
C GLN A 143 11.79 22.89 10.70
N PRO A 144 12.85 22.89 11.54
CA PRO A 144 14.18 22.47 11.09
C PRO A 144 14.27 21.02 10.61
N TYR A 145 13.40 20.14 11.08
CA TYR A 145 13.44 18.69 10.78
C TYR A 145 12.43 18.27 9.71
N ALA A 146 11.42 19.11 9.45
CA ALA A 146 10.23 18.72 8.69
C ALA A 146 10.53 18.29 7.24
N ALA A 147 11.51 18.92 6.57
CA ALA A 147 11.86 18.58 5.19
C ALA A 147 12.54 17.19 5.11
N ASP A 148 13.50 16.94 5.99
CA ASP A 148 14.19 15.64 6.06
C ASP A 148 13.22 14.52 6.49
N LEU A 149 12.36 14.80 7.47
CA LEU A 149 11.34 13.86 7.93
C LEU A 149 10.30 13.56 6.86
N LEU A 150 9.88 14.55 6.08
CA LEU A 150 8.95 14.34 4.97
C LEU A 150 9.52 13.32 3.98
N ALA A 151 10.80 13.45 3.62
CA ALA A 151 11.47 12.51 2.72
C ALA A 151 11.55 11.10 3.33
N VAL A 152 11.95 10.99 4.61
CA VAL A 152 12.00 9.72 5.36
C VAL A 152 10.62 9.04 5.40
N MET A 153 9.58 9.77 5.78
CA MET A 153 8.26 9.19 6.00
C MET A 153 7.56 8.84 4.68
N ASN A 154 7.72 9.64 3.63
CA ASN A 154 7.25 9.27 2.30
C ASN A 154 7.93 7.97 1.81
N GLU A 155 9.23 7.82 2.05
CA GLU A 155 9.96 6.60 1.68
C GLU A 155 9.55 5.39 2.54
N TYR A 156 9.33 5.58 3.84
CA TYR A 156 8.77 4.56 4.74
C TYR A 156 7.43 4.03 4.22
N TYR A 157 6.49 4.91 3.89
CA TYR A 157 5.19 4.51 3.35
C TYR A 157 5.32 3.88 1.96
N ARG A 158 6.20 4.38 1.08
CA ARG A 158 6.45 3.79 -0.25
C ARG A 158 6.98 2.36 -0.14
N LEU A 159 7.99 2.13 0.71
CA LEU A 159 8.59 0.81 0.90
C LEU A 159 7.61 -0.18 1.53
N ALA A 160 6.77 0.28 2.45
CA ALA A 160 5.73 -0.56 3.04
C ALA A 160 4.54 -0.81 2.09
N TYR A 161 4.24 0.11 1.18
CA TYR A 161 3.27 -0.11 0.10
C TYR A 161 3.73 -1.21 -0.87
N ILE A 162 5.03 -1.29 -1.18
CA ILE A 162 5.56 -2.39 -2.00
C ILE A 162 5.30 -3.75 -1.31
N ARG A 163 5.59 -3.82 -0.01
CA ARG A 163 5.37 -4.99 0.82
C ARG A 163 5.41 -4.57 2.28
N LYS A 164 4.31 -4.75 3.01
CA LYS A 164 4.24 -4.43 4.45
C LYS A 164 5.25 -5.27 5.23
N PRO A 165 5.77 -4.78 6.37
CA PRO A 165 6.64 -5.55 7.25
C PRO A 165 6.10 -6.97 7.49
N GLU A 166 4.83 -7.10 7.87
CA GLU A 166 4.17 -8.36 8.20
C GLU A 166 4.11 -9.33 7.00
N PHE A 167 4.22 -8.84 5.77
CA PHE A 167 4.12 -9.65 4.55
C PHE A 167 5.48 -10.11 4.01
N MET A 168 6.56 -9.71 4.66
CA MET A 168 7.93 -9.97 4.23
C MET A 168 8.33 -11.46 4.36
N GLY A 169 7.59 -12.24 5.14
CA GLY A 169 7.80 -13.69 5.26
C GLY A 169 7.22 -14.52 4.12
N ASN A 170 6.47 -13.88 3.20
CA ASN A 170 5.71 -14.54 2.14
C ASN A 170 4.77 -15.65 2.66
N THR A 171 4.37 -15.54 3.92
CA THR A 171 3.39 -16.40 4.57
C THR A 171 1.97 -15.92 4.28
N ARG A 172 0.97 -16.76 4.58
CA ARG A 172 -0.45 -16.39 4.60
C ARG A 172 -1.14 -16.94 5.85
N THR A 173 -2.20 -16.25 6.27
CA THR A 173 -3.09 -16.66 7.35
C THR A 173 -4.41 -17.19 6.76
N GLU A 174 -5.12 -18.00 7.55
CA GLU A 174 -6.40 -18.63 7.15
C GLU A 174 -6.35 -19.51 5.89
N GLU A 175 -5.15 -19.92 5.47
CA GLU A 175 -4.99 -20.99 4.49
C GLU A 175 -5.03 -22.36 5.19
N THR A 176 -5.66 -23.34 4.54
CA THR A 176 -5.72 -24.72 5.02
C THR A 176 -4.40 -25.46 4.80
N ASP A 177 -3.67 -25.10 3.75
CA ASP A 177 -2.38 -25.71 3.42
C ASP A 177 -1.29 -25.15 4.36
N PRO A 178 -0.65 -26.01 5.19
CA PRO A 178 0.35 -25.57 6.16
C PRO A 178 1.57 -24.91 5.54
N LYS A 179 1.87 -25.15 4.25
CA LYS A 179 3.03 -24.52 3.58
C LYS A 179 2.99 -23.00 3.63
N PHE A 180 1.80 -22.41 3.68
CA PHE A 180 1.65 -20.96 3.75
C PHE A 180 2.00 -20.37 5.12
N LYS A 181 2.17 -21.20 6.16
CA LYS A 181 2.61 -20.76 7.48
C LYS A 181 4.14 -20.72 7.59
N GLU A 182 4.85 -21.25 6.60
CA GLU A 182 6.31 -21.30 6.57
C GLU A 182 6.87 -20.09 5.83
N VAL A 183 7.91 -19.48 6.39
CA VAL A 183 8.60 -18.35 5.75
C VAL A 183 9.33 -18.84 4.51
N THR A 184 9.03 -18.25 3.37
CA THR A 184 9.61 -18.60 2.07
C THR A 184 10.24 -17.38 1.38
N ASP A 185 10.92 -17.62 0.27
CA ASP A 185 11.53 -16.57 -0.53
C ASP A 185 10.46 -15.66 -1.15
N LEU A 186 10.69 -14.35 -1.09
CA LEU A 186 9.99 -13.41 -1.94
C LEU A 186 10.51 -13.55 -3.39
N PRO A 187 9.66 -13.33 -4.40
CA PRO A 187 10.02 -13.45 -5.82
C PRO A 187 10.82 -12.23 -6.30
N TRP A 188 11.92 -11.94 -5.62
CA TRP A 188 12.85 -10.85 -5.86
C TRP A 188 14.25 -11.40 -6.14
N SER A 189 14.94 -10.71 -7.02
CA SER A 189 16.35 -10.95 -7.33
C SER A 189 17.27 -10.49 -6.21
N GLU A 190 18.50 -10.99 -6.22
CA GLU A 190 19.53 -10.54 -5.28
C GLU A 190 19.73 -9.02 -5.33
N GLN A 191 19.64 -8.42 -6.53
CA GLN A 191 19.74 -6.97 -6.71
C GLN A 191 18.57 -6.21 -6.06
N GLU A 192 17.33 -6.65 -6.31
CA GLU A 192 16.14 -6.04 -5.70
C GLU A 192 16.16 -6.14 -4.16
N ILE A 193 16.63 -7.28 -3.64
CA ILE A 193 16.80 -7.50 -2.19
C ILE A 193 17.82 -6.51 -1.61
N LYS A 194 19.01 -6.41 -2.22
CA LYS A 194 20.07 -5.50 -1.76
C LYS A 194 19.64 -4.04 -1.83
N ASN A 195 18.96 -3.65 -2.92
CA ASN A 195 18.43 -2.30 -3.07
C ASN A 195 17.43 -1.96 -1.96
N ARG A 196 16.51 -2.88 -1.65
CA ARG A 196 15.51 -2.65 -0.59
C ARG A 196 16.15 -2.55 0.80
N ILE A 197 17.18 -3.35 1.09
CA ILE A 197 17.94 -3.22 2.34
C ILE A 197 18.60 -1.83 2.40
N ALA A 198 19.27 -1.40 1.33
CA ALA A 198 19.92 -0.09 1.27
C ALA A 198 18.92 1.08 1.40
N ASP A 199 17.74 0.99 0.80
CA ASP A 199 16.67 1.99 0.95
C ASP A 199 16.22 2.12 2.41
N TYR A 200 16.05 0.99 3.12
CA TYR A 200 15.73 0.98 4.54
C TYR A 200 16.89 1.47 5.42
N ASP A 201 18.13 1.11 5.09
CA ASP A 201 19.33 1.56 5.80
C ASP A 201 19.41 3.09 5.78
N LYS A 202 19.20 3.70 4.60
CA LYS A 202 19.20 5.16 4.42
C LYS A 202 18.20 5.86 5.35
N ILE A 203 16.95 5.40 5.40
CA ILE A 203 15.94 6.07 6.25
C ILE A 203 16.15 5.77 7.74
N SER A 204 16.62 4.56 8.09
CA SER A 204 16.92 4.16 9.46
C SER A 204 18.09 4.98 10.05
N GLU A 205 19.18 5.12 9.28
CA GLU A 205 20.33 5.94 9.65
C GLU A 205 19.98 7.42 9.75
N LYS A 206 19.19 7.94 8.80
CA LYS A 206 18.76 9.35 8.82
C LYS A 206 17.94 9.65 10.08
N VAL A 207 17.05 8.76 10.49
CA VAL A 207 16.27 8.93 11.71
C VAL A 207 17.17 8.88 12.96
N VAL A 208 18.11 7.94 13.05
CA VAL A 208 19.07 7.91 14.18
C VAL A 208 19.97 9.15 14.20
N GLN A 209 20.30 9.72 13.03
CA GLN A 209 21.04 10.97 12.96
C GLN A 209 20.20 12.14 13.50
N LEU A 210 18.96 12.27 13.03
CA LEU A 210 18.06 13.36 13.43
C LEU A 210 17.72 13.32 14.91
N SER A 211 17.58 12.13 15.50
CA SER A 211 17.22 11.96 16.92
C SER A 211 18.15 12.69 17.88
N LYS A 212 19.44 12.83 17.52
CA LYS A 212 20.46 13.54 18.31
C LYS A 212 20.17 15.04 18.47
N ALA A 213 19.44 15.62 17.52
CA ALA A 213 19.11 17.04 17.52
C ALA A 213 17.69 17.31 18.03
N ILE A 214 16.89 16.29 18.34
CA ILE A 214 15.53 16.47 18.84
C ILE A 214 15.56 16.93 20.31
N PRO A 215 14.79 17.98 20.67
CA PRO A 215 14.66 18.43 22.06
C PRO A 215 14.29 17.31 23.04
N ALA A 216 14.84 17.35 24.25
CA ALA A 216 14.69 16.28 25.24
C ALA A 216 13.22 15.99 25.59
N ASP A 217 12.38 17.02 25.65
CA ASP A 217 10.94 16.93 25.89
C ASP A 217 10.16 16.27 24.75
N LYS A 218 10.73 16.21 23.55
CA LYS A 218 10.14 15.57 22.36
C LYS A 218 10.69 14.17 22.06
N GLN A 219 11.67 13.68 22.82
CA GLN A 219 12.33 12.39 22.55
C GLN A 219 11.37 11.19 22.65
N ASN A 220 10.39 11.22 23.56
CA ASN A 220 9.39 10.15 23.64
C ASN A 220 8.52 10.13 22.38
N ALA A 221 7.92 11.28 22.02
CA ALA A 221 7.12 11.40 20.81
C ALA A 221 7.91 11.04 19.55
N TRP A 222 9.19 11.45 19.48
CA TRP A 222 10.09 11.09 18.40
C TRP A 222 10.25 9.57 18.27
N PHE A 223 10.50 8.90 19.39
CA PHE A 223 10.67 7.46 19.37
C PHE A 223 9.38 6.74 19.00
N GLU A 224 8.23 7.20 19.50
CA GLU A 224 6.93 6.60 19.23
C GLU A 224 6.50 6.75 17.76
N LEU A 225 6.61 7.97 17.22
CA LEU A 225 6.00 8.37 15.96
C LEU A 225 6.93 8.17 14.75
N ILE A 226 8.24 8.24 14.95
CA ILE A 226 9.23 8.22 13.86
C ILE A 226 10.21 7.07 14.03
N GLU A 227 10.96 7.02 15.12
CA GLU A 227 12.10 6.10 15.23
C GLU A 227 11.69 4.63 15.32
N TYR A 228 10.72 4.30 16.16
CA TYR A 228 10.25 2.93 16.30
C TYR A 228 9.65 2.37 14.99
N PRO A 229 8.67 3.02 14.32
CA PRO A 229 8.10 2.45 13.10
C PRO A 229 9.11 2.33 11.96
N VAL A 230 9.96 3.34 11.74
CA VAL A 230 10.97 3.32 10.66
C VAL A 230 12.00 2.23 10.91
N ARG A 231 12.59 2.18 12.12
CA ARG A 231 13.62 1.18 12.44
C ARG A 231 13.04 -0.21 12.58
N GLY A 232 11.86 -0.36 13.17
CA GLY A 232 11.17 -1.65 13.29
C GLY A 232 10.90 -2.27 11.91
N ALA A 233 10.40 -1.49 10.96
CA ALA A 233 10.24 -1.94 9.59
C ALA A 233 11.59 -2.29 8.93
N ALA A 234 12.62 -1.46 9.11
CA ALA A 234 13.96 -1.73 8.58
C ALA A 234 14.54 -3.04 9.11
N GLU A 235 14.51 -3.27 10.43
CA GLU A 235 15.04 -4.48 11.04
C GLU A 235 14.24 -5.73 10.64
N LEU A 236 12.91 -5.64 10.50
CA LEU A 236 12.13 -6.79 10.01
C LEU A 236 12.47 -7.14 8.55
N ASN A 237 12.69 -6.12 7.72
CA ASN A 237 13.18 -6.34 6.35
C ASN A 237 14.57 -6.96 6.36
N ARG A 238 15.52 -6.44 7.15
CA ARG A 238 16.86 -7.05 7.31
C ARG A 238 16.77 -8.49 7.78
N LYS A 239 15.95 -8.79 8.80
CA LYS A 239 15.74 -10.14 9.31
C LYS A 239 15.35 -11.10 8.19
N LEU A 240 14.30 -10.78 7.44
CA LEU A 240 13.72 -11.70 6.46
C LEU A 240 14.55 -11.76 5.17
N LEU A 241 15.13 -10.63 4.74
CA LEU A 241 15.92 -10.55 3.52
C LEU A 241 17.33 -11.12 3.69
N TYR A 242 18.01 -10.89 4.81
CA TYR A 242 19.27 -11.58 5.08
C TYR A 242 19.06 -13.09 5.27
N ALA A 243 17.94 -13.52 5.87
CA ALA A 243 17.60 -14.94 5.90
C ALA A 243 17.40 -15.51 4.50
N GLN A 244 16.70 -14.79 3.61
CA GLN A 244 16.59 -15.18 2.20
C GLN A 244 17.97 -15.28 1.54
N LEU A 245 18.84 -14.28 1.67
CA LEU A 245 20.20 -14.36 1.13
C LEU A 245 21.01 -15.52 1.75
N ALA A 246 20.86 -15.78 3.05
CA ALA A 246 21.56 -16.85 3.77
C ALA A 246 21.12 -18.25 3.33
N ARG A 247 19.82 -18.45 3.02
CA ARG A 247 19.32 -19.70 2.43
C ARG A 247 20.03 -20.08 1.12
N HIS A 248 20.58 -19.08 0.41
CA HIS A 248 21.29 -19.22 -0.86
C HIS A 248 22.80 -18.99 -0.74
N GLY A 249 23.35 -18.93 0.48
CA GLY A 249 24.79 -18.75 0.71
C GLY A 249 25.33 -17.38 0.28
N ARG A 250 24.48 -16.34 0.26
CA ARG A 250 24.82 -14.95 -0.10
C ARG A 250 24.95 -14.01 1.10
N ALA A 251 24.60 -14.47 2.30
CA ALA A 251 24.73 -13.75 3.56
C ALA A 251 24.89 -14.73 4.73
N ASN A 252 25.20 -14.21 5.92
CA ASN A 252 25.28 -15.02 7.14
C ASN A 252 23.96 -14.95 7.93
N TRP A 253 23.52 -16.08 8.49
CA TRP A 253 22.32 -16.15 9.34
C TRP A 253 22.41 -15.24 10.58
N SER A 254 23.61 -14.99 11.09
CA SER A 254 23.84 -14.06 12.21
C SER A 254 23.35 -12.63 11.92
N GLN A 255 23.29 -12.19 10.66
CA GLN A 255 22.72 -10.89 10.29
C GLN A 255 21.20 -10.88 10.46
N SER A 256 20.53 -11.99 10.17
CA SER A 256 19.09 -12.16 10.41
C SER A 256 18.79 -12.17 11.92
N ASP A 257 19.56 -12.93 12.70
CA ASP A 257 19.41 -13.04 14.16
C ASP A 257 19.67 -11.69 14.85
N ALA A 258 20.71 -10.96 14.43
CA ALA A 258 21.00 -9.63 14.97
C ALA A 258 19.88 -8.62 14.69
N ALA A 259 19.26 -8.69 13.51
CA ALA A 259 18.11 -7.85 13.16
C ALA A 259 16.88 -8.20 14.01
N TYR A 260 16.63 -9.48 14.29
CA TYR A 260 15.59 -9.90 15.24
C TYR A 260 15.86 -9.32 16.64
N ASP A 261 17.09 -9.46 17.15
CA ASP A 261 17.45 -8.97 18.50
C ASP A 261 17.34 -7.43 18.58
N ALA A 262 17.56 -6.73 17.47
CA ALA A 262 17.34 -5.28 17.37
C ALA A 262 15.86 -4.90 17.49
N ILE A 263 14.93 -5.67 16.91
CA ILE A 263 13.48 -5.45 17.06
C ILE A 263 13.05 -5.61 18.52
N GLU A 264 13.57 -6.62 19.21
CA GLU A 264 13.29 -6.86 20.63
C GLU A 264 13.77 -5.69 21.50
N LYS A 265 14.98 -5.17 21.24
CA LYS A 265 15.52 -3.98 21.92
C LYS A 265 14.70 -2.72 21.64
N LEU A 266 14.31 -2.49 20.40
CA LEU A 266 13.44 -1.37 20.02
C LEU A 266 12.10 -1.44 20.77
N THR A 267 11.52 -2.64 20.87
CA THR A 267 10.22 -2.84 21.52
C THR A 267 10.34 -2.69 23.04
N THR A 268 11.42 -3.19 23.64
CA THR A 268 11.73 -2.95 25.06
C THR A 268 11.87 -1.45 25.34
N LYS A 269 12.60 -0.70 24.50
CA LYS A 269 12.67 0.76 24.61
C LYS A 269 11.29 1.41 24.53
N TYR A 270 10.43 0.99 23.59
CA TYR A 270 9.06 1.52 23.46
C TYR A 270 8.26 1.33 24.76
N THR A 271 8.26 0.11 25.30
CA THR A 271 7.50 -0.24 26.52
C THR A 271 8.00 0.44 27.79
N THR A 272 9.21 1.01 27.76
CA THR A 272 9.82 1.70 28.91
C THR A 272 9.78 3.23 28.80
N LEU A 273 9.37 3.78 27.65
CA LEU A 273 9.23 5.22 27.46
C LEU A 273 8.36 5.88 28.53
N ALA A 274 8.72 7.10 28.89
CA ALA A 274 7.98 7.93 29.84
C ALA A 274 7.59 7.16 31.13
N ASN A 275 8.56 6.48 31.74
CA ASN A 275 8.37 5.64 32.93
C ASN A 275 7.37 4.49 32.71
N GLY A 276 7.37 3.90 31.52
CA GLY A 276 6.48 2.79 31.17
C GLY A 276 5.03 3.20 30.88
N LYS A 277 4.79 4.47 30.50
CA LYS A 277 3.45 4.97 30.14
C LYS A 277 2.75 4.08 29.10
N TRP A 278 3.51 3.54 28.15
CA TRP A 278 3.02 2.69 27.05
C TRP A 278 3.39 1.22 27.23
N LYS A 279 3.55 0.77 28.48
CA LYS A 279 3.76 -0.65 28.77
C LYS A 279 2.62 -1.47 28.17
N ASN A 280 2.97 -2.56 27.47
CA ASN A 280 2.07 -3.46 26.73
C ASN A 280 1.39 -2.88 25.48
N MET A 281 1.61 -1.60 25.13
CA MET A 281 1.03 -1.01 23.91
C MET A 281 1.68 -1.56 22.63
N MET A 282 2.93 -2.03 22.72
CA MET A 282 3.68 -2.51 21.57
C MET A 282 4.12 -3.95 21.78
N ASP A 283 3.60 -4.84 20.94
CA ASP A 283 4.04 -6.22 20.77
C ASP A 283 4.57 -6.39 19.34
N PHE A 284 5.83 -6.77 19.18
CA PHE A 284 6.43 -7.00 17.86
C PHE A 284 6.08 -8.37 17.25
N LYS A 285 5.27 -9.16 17.95
CA LYS A 285 4.81 -10.49 17.54
C LYS A 285 3.30 -10.64 17.72
N PRO A 286 2.47 -9.71 17.21
CA PRO A 286 1.03 -9.85 17.37
C PRO A 286 0.58 -11.19 16.79
N ARG A 287 -0.22 -11.93 17.58
CA ARG A 287 -0.73 -13.27 17.24
C ARG A 287 0.37 -14.33 17.02
N ASN A 288 1.60 -14.02 17.40
CA ASN A 288 2.76 -14.91 17.40
C ASN A 288 3.05 -15.62 16.06
N LEU A 289 2.74 -14.97 14.93
CA LEU A 289 2.91 -15.54 13.59
C LEU A 289 4.38 -15.83 13.23
N ALA A 290 4.60 -16.79 12.33
CA ALA A 290 5.93 -17.26 11.93
C ALA A 290 6.85 -16.13 11.41
N VAL A 291 6.28 -15.15 10.70
CA VAL A 291 7.01 -13.98 10.19
C VAL A 291 7.70 -13.17 11.29
N PHE A 292 7.23 -13.23 12.54
CA PHE A 292 7.79 -12.48 13.67
C PHE A 292 8.85 -13.26 14.46
N GLN A 293 8.98 -14.56 14.27
CA GLN A 293 9.94 -15.38 15.01
C GLN A 293 11.38 -15.28 14.47
N LYS A 294 12.34 -15.82 15.24
CA LYS A 294 13.63 -16.23 14.68
C LYS A 294 13.41 -17.37 13.68
N LEU A 295 14.23 -17.40 12.65
CA LEU A 295 14.04 -18.31 11.51
C LEU A 295 14.99 -19.50 11.62
N PRO A 296 14.53 -20.72 11.29
CA PRO A 296 15.41 -21.87 11.24
C PRO A 296 16.44 -21.70 10.11
N GLN A 297 17.68 -22.12 10.36
CA GLN A 297 18.74 -22.09 9.36
C GLN A 297 18.53 -23.24 8.37
N VAL A 298 18.06 -22.91 7.17
CA VAL A 298 17.80 -23.87 6.10
C VAL A 298 18.52 -23.45 4.81
N LYS A 299 18.69 -24.38 3.86
CA LYS A 299 19.16 -24.05 2.51
C LYS A 299 17.99 -24.13 1.53
N SER A 300 17.96 -23.25 0.54
CA SER A 300 17.01 -23.35 -0.57
C SER A 300 17.61 -24.12 -1.74
N ALA A 301 16.84 -25.04 -2.31
CA ALA A 301 17.19 -25.73 -3.56
C ALA A 301 16.69 -24.98 -4.81
N THR A 302 15.72 -24.08 -4.64
CA THR A 302 15.22 -23.23 -5.73
C THR A 302 16.18 -22.06 -5.89
N PRO A 303 16.68 -21.73 -7.10
CA PRO A 303 17.55 -20.58 -7.30
C PRO A 303 16.85 -19.25 -6.99
N LEU A 304 17.63 -18.23 -6.59
CA LEU A 304 17.12 -16.86 -6.55
C LEU A 304 16.59 -16.45 -7.92
N LYS A 305 15.53 -15.63 -7.92
CA LYS A 305 14.99 -15.05 -9.15
C LYS A 305 16.07 -14.24 -9.86
N THR A 306 16.24 -14.46 -11.15
CA THR A 306 17.11 -13.62 -11.98
C THR A 306 16.42 -12.30 -12.27
N PHE A 307 17.13 -11.19 -12.07
CA PHE A 307 16.65 -9.88 -12.50
C PHE A 307 16.56 -9.84 -14.03
N GLN A 308 15.44 -9.37 -14.55
CA GLN A 308 15.24 -9.20 -16.00
C GLN A 308 15.11 -7.71 -16.27
N ASP A 309 16.15 -7.11 -16.86
CA ASP A 309 16.13 -5.70 -17.23
C ASP A 309 15.04 -5.44 -18.28
N PRO A 310 14.04 -4.60 -17.98
CA PRO A 310 13.11 -4.14 -18.99
C PRO A 310 13.84 -3.20 -19.95
N PHE A 311 13.65 -3.39 -21.26
CA PHE A 311 14.27 -2.50 -22.26
C PHE A 311 13.76 -1.05 -22.17
N ALA A 312 12.55 -0.87 -21.63
CA ALA A 312 11.94 0.42 -21.36
C ALA A 312 11.04 0.33 -20.13
N THR A 313 11.05 1.38 -19.29
CA THR A 313 10.19 1.51 -18.11
C THR A 313 9.64 2.93 -18.05
N PHE A 314 8.35 3.06 -17.76
CA PHE A 314 7.68 4.33 -17.61
C PHE A 314 6.82 4.30 -16.35
N ASN A 315 6.91 5.35 -15.54
CA ASN A 315 5.93 5.66 -14.53
C ASN A 315 4.67 6.24 -15.17
N GLY A 316 3.53 6.07 -14.51
CA GLY A 316 2.26 6.61 -14.97
C GLY A 316 2.28 8.14 -15.17
N ASN A 317 3.13 8.87 -14.44
CA ASN A 317 3.30 10.31 -14.58
C ASN A 317 4.32 10.74 -15.66
N GLN A 318 4.87 9.80 -16.44
CA GLN A 318 5.84 10.06 -17.51
C GLN A 318 5.21 10.00 -18.92
N PHE A 319 3.90 10.17 -19.03
CA PHE A 319 3.23 10.32 -20.31
C PHE A 319 3.77 11.56 -21.06
N VAL A 320 3.91 11.44 -22.38
CA VAL A 320 4.33 12.55 -23.26
C VAL A 320 3.15 13.38 -23.74
N LYS A 321 1.96 12.78 -23.81
CA LYS A 321 0.70 13.40 -24.25
C LYS A 321 -0.46 12.80 -23.47
N PHE A 322 -1.55 13.55 -23.36
CA PHE A 322 -2.84 13.07 -22.87
C PHE A 322 -3.96 13.75 -23.66
N GLU A 323 -5.13 13.12 -23.71
CA GLU A 323 -6.36 13.75 -24.17
C GLU A 323 -7.44 13.63 -23.10
N GLY A 324 -8.29 14.65 -23.01
CA GLY A 324 -9.26 14.80 -21.92
C GLY A 324 -8.66 15.49 -20.70
N THR A 325 -8.97 15.00 -19.50
CA THR A 325 -8.45 15.55 -18.24
C THR A 325 -7.00 15.11 -18.06
N LYS A 326 -6.15 16.04 -17.62
CA LYS A 326 -4.76 15.71 -17.25
C LYS A 326 -4.74 14.63 -16.15
N PRO A 327 -4.03 13.50 -16.35
CA PRO A 327 -3.87 12.50 -15.31
C PRO A 327 -3.24 13.09 -14.05
N VAL A 328 -3.85 12.80 -12.89
CA VAL A 328 -3.43 13.33 -11.59
C VAL A 328 -2.57 12.30 -10.87
N SER A 329 -1.49 12.76 -10.23
CA SER A 329 -0.63 11.91 -9.39
C SER A 329 -0.68 12.35 -7.94
N HIS A 330 -0.78 11.37 -7.05
CA HIS A 330 -0.84 11.54 -5.59
C HIS A 330 0.40 11.02 -4.87
N GLY A 331 1.45 10.62 -5.61
CA GLY A 331 2.65 10.00 -5.05
C GLY A 331 2.49 8.53 -4.66
N LEU A 332 1.42 7.88 -5.10
CA LEU A 332 1.15 6.46 -4.89
C LEU A 332 1.95 5.55 -5.84
N GLY A 333 2.11 4.28 -5.48
CA GLY A 333 2.72 3.26 -6.33
C GLY A 333 4.16 2.95 -5.93
N HIS A 334 4.70 1.86 -6.48
CA HIS A 334 6.04 1.35 -6.13
C HIS A 334 7.17 2.37 -6.36
N GLN A 335 6.98 3.34 -7.25
CA GLN A 335 7.93 4.44 -7.51
C GLN A 335 7.28 5.82 -7.35
N SER A 336 6.17 5.90 -6.60
CA SER A 336 5.39 7.13 -6.41
C SER A 336 4.92 7.81 -7.71
N GLY A 337 4.86 7.05 -8.80
CA GLY A 337 4.55 7.52 -10.15
C GLY A 337 3.17 7.12 -10.67
N ALA A 338 2.29 6.55 -9.84
CA ALA A 338 0.94 6.21 -10.25
C ALA A 338 0.14 7.47 -10.62
N VAL A 339 -0.75 7.32 -11.60
CA VAL A 339 -1.70 8.36 -12.03
C VAL A 339 -3.11 7.79 -12.12
N SER A 340 -4.10 8.65 -11.91
CA SER A 340 -5.50 8.35 -12.19
C SER A 340 -5.87 8.85 -13.58
N ILE A 341 -6.39 7.97 -14.43
CA ILE A 341 -6.94 8.29 -15.76
C ILE A 341 -8.46 8.16 -15.65
N LYS A 342 -9.20 9.21 -16.02
CA LYS A 342 -10.67 9.17 -15.95
C LYS A 342 -11.21 8.36 -17.13
N LYS A 343 -12.38 7.75 -16.93
CA LYS A 343 -13.08 6.99 -17.97
C LYS A 343 -13.26 7.83 -19.24
N GLY A 344 -12.63 7.41 -20.33
CA GLY A 344 -12.70 8.07 -21.63
C GLY A 344 -11.48 8.91 -21.98
N ASP A 345 -10.69 9.32 -21.00
CA ASP A 345 -9.43 10.05 -21.17
C ASP A 345 -8.29 9.07 -21.45
N HIS A 346 -7.16 9.54 -21.99
CA HIS A 346 -6.01 8.66 -22.22
C HIS A 346 -4.66 9.34 -22.03
N ALA A 347 -3.65 8.51 -21.76
CA ALA A 347 -2.26 8.89 -21.62
C ALA A 347 -1.39 8.13 -22.64
N VAL A 348 -0.45 8.85 -23.27
CA VAL A 348 0.43 8.32 -24.30
C VAL A 348 1.87 8.30 -23.79
N TYR A 349 2.55 7.18 -23.97
CA TYR A 349 3.95 6.96 -23.64
C TYR A 349 4.72 6.62 -24.91
N GLU A 350 5.98 7.04 -25.01
CA GLU A 350 6.82 6.78 -26.18
C GLU A 350 8.09 6.01 -25.79
N PHE A 351 8.52 5.09 -26.67
CA PHE A 351 9.72 4.30 -26.47
C PHE A 351 10.46 4.06 -27.79
N ASN A 352 11.79 3.91 -27.70
CA ASN A 352 12.60 3.58 -28.87
C ASN A 352 12.48 2.09 -29.21
N SER A 353 12.52 1.76 -30.50
CA SER A 353 12.41 0.38 -30.97
C SER A 353 13.50 -0.52 -30.38
N PRO A 354 13.16 -1.70 -29.83
CA PRO A 354 14.14 -2.67 -29.34
C PRO A 354 14.80 -3.47 -30.47
N ALA A 355 14.50 -3.19 -31.75
CA ALA A 355 14.92 -4.00 -32.90
C ALA A 355 14.51 -5.49 -32.75
N LYS A 356 13.33 -5.75 -32.18
CA LYS A 356 12.71 -7.07 -32.01
C LYS A 356 11.34 -7.07 -32.67
N ASP A 357 10.91 -8.25 -33.12
CA ASP A 357 9.61 -8.51 -33.76
C ASP A 357 8.41 -8.37 -32.84
N SER A 358 8.62 -8.53 -31.54
CA SER A 358 7.58 -8.52 -30.52
C SER A 358 8.09 -7.98 -29.20
N ILE A 359 7.17 -7.46 -28.40
CA ILE A 359 7.42 -7.04 -27.02
C ILE A 359 6.38 -7.64 -26.09
N ARG A 360 6.78 -7.74 -24.83
CA ARG A 360 5.92 -8.03 -23.71
C ARG A 360 5.76 -6.74 -22.89
N VAL A 361 4.52 -6.28 -22.74
CA VAL A 361 4.17 -5.11 -21.94
C VAL A 361 3.57 -5.60 -20.62
N GLU A 362 4.19 -5.25 -19.50
CA GLU A 362 3.61 -5.38 -18.16
C GLU A 362 2.99 -4.05 -17.76
N VAL A 363 1.68 -4.05 -17.49
CA VAL A 363 0.97 -2.90 -16.92
C VAL A 363 0.72 -3.21 -15.45
N ALA A 364 1.26 -2.39 -14.56
CA ALA A 364 1.04 -2.50 -13.12
C ALA A 364 0.08 -1.39 -12.66
N LEU A 365 -1.08 -1.80 -12.14
CA LEU A 365 -2.15 -0.91 -11.68
C LEU A 365 -2.30 -1.01 -10.16
N ALA A 366 -2.77 0.05 -9.51
CA ALA A 366 -3.31 -0.09 -8.16
C ALA A 366 -4.48 -1.10 -8.21
N PRO A 367 -4.58 -2.07 -7.29
CA PRO A 367 -5.58 -3.12 -7.33
C PRO A 367 -6.96 -2.65 -6.84
N ASN A 368 -7.39 -1.51 -7.36
CA ASN A 368 -8.70 -0.93 -7.09
C ASN A 368 -9.81 -1.86 -7.56
N LEU A 369 -10.94 -1.78 -6.89
CA LEU A 369 -12.15 -2.52 -7.23
C LEU A 369 -13.08 -1.66 -8.13
N PRO A 370 -14.03 -2.29 -8.85
CA PRO A 370 -14.95 -1.57 -9.73
C PRO A 370 -15.69 -0.45 -9.00
N VAL A 371 -15.59 0.77 -9.54
CA VAL A 371 -16.30 1.94 -9.00
C VAL A 371 -17.79 1.92 -9.40
N GLU A 372 -18.08 1.44 -10.59
CA GLU A 372 -19.42 1.28 -11.14
C GLU A 372 -19.53 -0.08 -11.84
N GLY A 373 -20.64 -0.78 -11.63
CA GLY A 373 -20.84 -2.10 -12.22
C GLY A 373 -19.90 -3.16 -11.63
N LYS A 374 -19.52 -4.14 -12.44
CA LYS A 374 -18.78 -5.34 -11.99
C LYS A 374 -17.36 -5.46 -12.54
N LEU A 375 -16.94 -4.55 -13.41
CA LEU A 375 -15.67 -4.65 -14.16
C LEU A 375 -14.84 -3.40 -13.95
N ILE A 376 -13.52 -3.56 -14.03
CA ILE A 376 -12.56 -2.45 -14.07
C ILE A 376 -11.55 -2.72 -15.17
N ARG A 377 -11.58 -1.88 -16.20
CA ARG A 377 -10.94 -2.14 -17.49
C ARG A 377 -10.13 -0.95 -17.95
N PHE A 378 -9.07 -1.22 -18.69
CA PHE A 378 -8.36 -0.24 -19.49
C PHE A 378 -8.25 -0.74 -20.92
N GLU A 379 -8.05 0.18 -21.84
CA GLU A 379 -7.71 -0.08 -23.23
C GLU A 379 -6.24 0.25 -23.43
N ILE A 380 -5.52 -0.64 -24.11
CA ILE A 380 -4.13 -0.44 -24.51
C ILE A 380 -3.98 -0.56 -26.02
N LYS A 381 -3.37 0.46 -26.60
CA LYS A 381 -3.08 0.54 -28.03
C LYS A 381 -1.59 0.77 -28.24
N ILE A 382 -0.98 -0.03 -29.12
CA ILE A 382 0.43 0.09 -29.49
C ILE A 382 0.48 0.60 -30.93
N ASP A 383 1.06 1.78 -31.13
CA ASP A 383 1.05 2.50 -32.40
C ASP A 383 -0.38 2.62 -32.96
N ASP A 384 -0.58 2.28 -34.24
CA ASP A 384 -1.87 2.30 -34.93
C ASP A 384 -2.61 0.96 -34.88
N GLN A 385 -2.16 0.00 -34.05
CA GLN A 385 -2.81 -1.31 -33.93
C GLN A 385 -4.21 -1.19 -33.35
N ALA A 386 -5.03 -2.23 -33.54
CA ALA A 386 -6.34 -2.30 -32.89
C ALA A 386 -6.17 -2.30 -31.36
N PRO A 387 -6.97 -1.52 -30.63
CA PRO A 387 -6.90 -1.48 -29.18
C PRO A 387 -7.27 -2.83 -28.55
N LYS A 388 -6.58 -3.19 -27.46
CA LYS A 388 -6.91 -4.36 -26.64
C LYS A 388 -7.57 -3.90 -25.35
N ILE A 389 -8.76 -4.42 -25.05
CA ILE A 389 -9.45 -4.17 -23.79
C ILE A 389 -8.98 -5.21 -22.77
N VAL A 390 -8.50 -4.74 -21.63
CA VAL A 390 -7.97 -5.58 -20.55
C VAL A 390 -8.74 -5.29 -19.28
N ASP A 391 -9.27 -6.36 -18.69
CA ASP A 391 -9.98 -6.32 -17.43
C ASP A 391 -9.07 -6.80 -16.29
N TYR A 392 -9.19 -6.14 -15.14
CA TYR A 392 -8.44 -6.51 -13.96
C TYR A 392 -9.24 -6.60 -12.67
N HIS A 393 -10.57 -6.73 -12.79
CA HIS A 393 -11.39 -7.00 -11.63
C HIS A 393 -10.94 -8.29 -10.93
N THR A 394 -11.08 -8.30 -9.61
CA THR A 394 -10.91 -9.51 -8.81
C THR A 394 -12.18 -9.75 -8.00
N SER A 395 -12.40 -11.01 -7.61
CA SER A 395 -13.46 -11.36 -6.66
C SER A 395 -12.86 -11.44 -5.27
N ASP A 396 -13.68 -11.13 -4.26
CA ASP A 396 -13.24 -11.16 -2.85
C ASP A 396 -12.56 -12.49 -2.53
N ARG A 397 -11.35 -12.41 -1.96
CA ARG A 397 -10.59 -13.55 -1.43
C ARG A 397 -10.13 -14.57 -2.47
N ASN A 398 -10.27 -14.32 -3.77
CA ASN A 398 -9.67 -15.20 -4.78
C ASN A 398 -8.12 -15.09 -4.75
N GLU A 399 -7.44 -16.04 -5.39
CA GLU A 399 -5.97 -16.10 -5.35
C GLU A 399 -5.31 -14.83 -5.90
N GLU A 400 -5.87 -14.27 -6.98
CA GLU A 400 -5.36 -13.04 -7.57
C GLU A 400 -5.53 -11.84 -6.63
N TRP A 401 -6.70 -11.69 -5.99
CA TRP A 401 -6.94 -10.65 -4.99
C TRP A 401 -5.93 -10.75 -3.85
N LYS A 402 -5.67 -11.97 -3.34
CA LYS A 402 -4.67 -12.20 -2.28
C LYS A 402 -3.29 -11.69 -2.71
N ILE A 403 -2.86 -12.01 -3.94
CA ILE A 403 -1.58 -11.54 -4.47
C ILE A 403 -1.58 -10.02 -4.64
N ASN A 404 -2.68 -9.45 -5.14
CA ASN A 404 -2.84 -8.03 -5.39
C ASN A 404 -2.72 -7.21 -4.08
N VAL A 405 -3.42 -7.59 -3.01
CA VAL A 405 -3.36 -6.85 -1.73
C VAL A 405 -2.04 -7.04 -0.99
N LEU A 406 -1.34 -8.16 -1.20
CA LEU A 406 -0.01 -8.38 -0.65
C LEU A 406 1.09 -7.61 -1.41
N THR A 407 0.87 -7.22 -2.66
CA THR A 407 1.86 -6.50 -3.49
C THR A 407 1.46 -5.06 -3.81
N ASN A 408 0.22 -4.69 -3.50
CA ASN A 408 -0.46 -3.48 -3.95
C ASN A 408 -0.34 -3.21 -5.45
N GLN A 409 -0.36 -4.27 -6.26
CA GLN A 409 -0.35 -4.21 -7.72
C GLN A 409 -1.24 -5.29 -8.34
N ALA A 410 -2.17 -4.87 -9.21
CA ALA A 410 -2.75 -5.74 -10.23
C ALA A 410 -1.85 -5.68 -11.47
N LYS A 411 -1.30 -6.82 -11.91
CA LYS A 411 -0.39 -6.88 -13.07
C LYS A 411 -1.10 -7.49 -14.27
N ARG A 412 -0.93 -6.89 -15.44
CA ARG A 412 -1.46 -7.41 -16.71
C ARG A 412 -0.36 -7.50 -17.74
N MET A 413 -0.26 -8.66 -18.38
CA MET A 413 0.77 -8.96 -19.36
C MET A 413 0.17 -9.04 -20.74
N ILE A 414 0.77 -8.33 -21.69
CA ILE A 414 0.31 -8.26 -23.08
C ILE A 414 1.49 -8.53 -23.98
N VAL A 415 1.32 -9.45 -24.92
CA VAL A 415 2.30 -9.69 -25.99
C VAL A 415 1.76 -9.06 -27.26
N THR A 416 2.61 -8.31 -27.96
CA THR A 416 2.24 -7.67 -29.23
C THR A 416 3.43 -7.60 -30.17
N SER A 417 3.16 -7.66 -31.47
CA SER A 417 4.16 -7.46 -32.51
C SER A 417 4.50 -5.98 -32.67
N LEU A 418 5.73 -5.67 -33.08
CA LEU A 418 6.16 -4.33 -33.45
C LEU A 418 6.47 -4.25 -34.94
N ASN A 419 6.33 -3.05 -35.51
CA ASN A 419 6.87 -2.76 -36.84
C ASN A 419 8.38 -2.49 -36.73
N ASN A 420 9.20 -3.47 -37.09
CA ASN A 420 10.66 -3.39 -36.97
C ASN A 420 11.30 -2.28 -37.84
N LYS A 421 10.57 -1.69 -38.80
CA LYS A 421 11.06 -0.55 -39.60
C LYS A 421 10.90 0.78 -38.87
N GLN A 422 10.05 0.83 -37.84
CA GLN A 422 9.75 2.04 -37.09
C GLN A 422 10.76 2.23 -35.96
N ARG A 423 11.30 3.45 -35.82
CA ARG A 423 12.34 3.75 -34.83
C ARG A 423 11.79 4.09 -33.44
N LYS A 424 10.56 4.59 -33.37
CA LYS A 424 9.87 5.00 -32.15
C LYS A 424 8.46 4.45 -32.14
N HIS A 425 8.05 3.88 -31.03
CA HIS A 425 6.71 3.35 -30.83
C HIS A 425 5.99 4.13 -29.74
N SER A 426 4.66 4.04 -29.74
CA SER A 426 3.81 4.64 -28.71
C SER A 426 2.90 3.61 -28.06
N ILE A 427 2.63 3.79 -26.76
CA ILE A 427 1.63 3.07 -26.00
C ILE A 427 0.60 4.07 -25.52
N THR A 428 -0.66 3.89 -25.92
CA THR A 428 -1.79 4.66 -25.40
C THR A 428 -2.55 3.80 -24.39
N ILE A 429 -2.79 4.34 -23.20
CA ILE A 429 -3.61 3.75 -22.15
C ILE A 429 -4.84 4.62 -21.92
N LYS A 430 -6.03 4.02 -22.00
CA LYS A 430 -7.33 4.67 -21.83
C LYS A 430 -8.17 3.97 -20.76
#